data_AF-A0A9E5MR66-F1
#
_entry.id   AF-A0A9E5MR66-F1
#
_cell.length_a   1.000
_cell.length_b   1.000
_cell.length_c   1.000
_cell.angle_alpha   90.00
_cell.angle_beta   90.00
_cell.angle_gamma   90.00
#
_symmetry.space_group_name_H-M   'P 1'
#
loop_
_entity.id
_entity.type
_entity.pdbx_description
1 polymer ?
#
loop_
_entity_poly.entity_id
_entity_poly.type
_entity_poly.pdbx_seq_one_letter_code
_entity_poly.pdbx_strand_id
1 'polypeptide(L)' 'HLCVLTGAGISAESGVPTFREAQTGLWARYDPGELATPEAFIRQPALVWRWYRWRRELVARVEPNAGHRALVTLAEHLP' A
#
# COMPACT_ATOMS: atom_id res chain seq x y z
N HIS A 1 -14.22 16.54 17.19
CA HIS A 1 -13.67 16.04 15.91
C HIS A 1 -12.61 15.00 16.20
N LEU A 2 -12.77 13.80 15.67
CA LEU A 2 -11.77 12.73 15.72
C LEU A 2 -11.19 12.54 14.33
N CYS A 3 -9.87 12.35 14.22
CA CYS A 3 -9.20 12.04 12.98
C CYS A 3 -8.33 10.80 13.14
N VAL A 4 -8.22 9.99 12.09
CA VAL A 4 -7.36 8.80 12.03
C VAL A 4 -6.44 8.93 10.82
N LEU A 5 -5.14 8.72 11.02
CA LEU A 5 -4.14 8.64 9.96
C LEU A 5 -3.65 7.19 9.88
N THR A 6 -3.74 6.59 8.70
CA THR A 6 -3.28 5.22 8.46
C THR A 6 -2.07 5.21 7.53
N GLY A 7 -1.29 4.13 7.62
CA GLY A 7 -0.22 3.83 6.68
C GLY A 7 -0.34 2.38 6.20
N ALA A 8 0.61 1.92 5.38
CA ALA A 8 0.59 0.58 4.80
C ALA A 8 0.44 -0.56 5.85
N GLY A 9 0.87 -0.32 7.09
CA GLY A 9 0.73 -1.28 8.19
C GLY A 9 -0.71 -1.73 8.44
N ILE A 10 -1.72 -0.86 8.22
CA ILE A 10 -3.13 -1.24 8.42
C ILE A 10 -3.56 -2.37 7.48
N SER A 11 -2.90 -2.52 6.33
CA SER A 11 -3.24 -3.55 5.33
C SER A 11 -2.33 -4.78 5.39
N ALA A 12 -1.36 -4.83 6.31
CA ALA A 12 -0.43 -5.96 6.43
C ALA A 12 -1.17 -7.27 6.73
N GLU A 13 -2.15 -7.23 7.63
CA GLU A 13 -3.00 -8.39 7.97
C GLU A 13 -3.96 -8.80 6.85
N SER A 14 -4.16 -7.94 5.84
CA SER A 14 -4.87 -8.32 4.60
C SER A 14 -3.95 -9.03 3.61
N GLY A 15 -2.66 -9.19 3.91
CA GLY A 15 -1.67 -9.76 2.97
C GLY A 15 -1.07 -8.73 2.01
N VAL A 16 -1.28 -7.43 2.24
CA VAL A 16 -0.64 -6.37 1.45
C VAL A 16 0.75 -6.08 2.02
N PRO A 17 1.85 -6.23 1.24
CA PRO A 17 3.18 -5.93 1.72
C PRO A 17 3.33 -4.48 2.16
N THR A 18 4.04 -4.27 3.27
CA THR A 18 4.45 -2.92 3.71
C THR A 18 5.66 -2.43 2.92
N PHE A 19 6.01 -1.16 3.08
CA PHE A 19 7.12 -0.57 2.32
C PHE A 19 8.49 -0.71 3.00
N ARG A 20 8.58 -0.45 4.31
CA ARG A 20 9.85 -0.22 5.02
C ARG A 20 10.27 -1.34 5.97
N GLU A 21 9.55 -2.45 5.96
CA GLU A 21 9.92 -3.58 6.82
C GLU A 21 11.24 -4.19 6.36
N ALA A 22 12.18 -4.36 7.30
CA ALA A 22 13.60 -4.56 6.97
C ALA A 22 13.88 -5.78 6.10
N GLN A 23 13.08 -6.84 6.20
CA GLN A 23 13.31 -8.12 5.51
C GLN A 23 12.24 -8.42 4.45
N THR A 24 11.03 -7.91 4.63
CA THR A 24 9.86 -8.26 3.80
C THR A 24 9.25 -7.07 3.08
N GLY A 25 9.67 -5.85 3.42
CA GLY A 25 9.15 -4.62 2.84
C GLY A 25 9.53 -4.46 1.38
N LEU A 26 8.68 -3.78 0.61
CA LEU A 26 8.92 -3.54 -0.81
C LEU A 26 10.23 -2.78 -1.07
N TRP A 27 10.61 -1.83 -0.21
CA TRP A 27 11.85 -1.07 -0.37
C TRP A 27 13.11 -1.79 0.08
N ALA A 28 12.98 -2.95 0.76
CA ALA A 28 14.11 -3.85 0.96
C ALA A 28 14.43 -4.66 -0.31
N ARG A 29 13.50 -4.73 -1.27
CA ARG A 29 13.60 -5.57 -2.49
C ARG A 29 13.68 -4.77 -3.78
N TYR A 30 13.14 -3.55 -3.77
CA TYR A 30 13.03 -2.69 -4.94
C TYR A 30 13.52 -1.28 -4.58
N ASP A 31 14.21 -0.62 -5.52
CA ASP A 31 14.62 0.76 -5.34
C ASP A 31 13.43 1.70 -5.62
N PRO A 32 12.95 2.50 -4.64
CA PRO A 32 11.91 3.49 -4.88
C PRO A 32 12.32 4.56 -5.90
N GLY A 33 13.61 4.90 -6.02
CA GLY A 33 14.13 5.86 -6.98
C GLY A 33 13.96 5.43 -8.44
N GLU A 34 13.84 4.12 -8.68
CA GLU A 34 13.62 3.52 -10.00
C GLU A 34 12.14 3.26 -10.31
N LEU A 35 11.23 3.48 -9.35
CA LEU A 35 9.83 3.00 -9.46
C LEU A 35 8.76 4.03 -9.09
N ALA A 36 9.03 4.90 -8.11
CA ALA A 36 8.04 5.74 -7.46
C ALA A 36 8.36 7.24 -7.57
N THR A 37 9.05 7.64 -8.64
CA THR A 37 9.37 9.04 -8.96
C THR A 37 8.89 9.41 -10.37
N PRO A 38 8.54 10.68 -10.62
CA PRO A 38 8.24 11.16 -11.98
C PRO A 38 9.38 10.88 -12.96
N GLU A 39 10.62 11.06 -12.53
CA GLU A 39 11.82 10.87 -13.35
C GLU A 39 11.98 9.40 -13.76
N ALA A 40 11.72 8.46 -12.85
CA ALA A 40 11.72 7.03 -13.18
C ALA A 40 10.63 6.67 -14.18
N PHE A 41 9.43 7.25 -14.05
CA PHE A 41 8.34 7.01 -14.98
C PHE A 41 8.66 7.53 -16.38
N ILE A 42 9.25 8.72 -16.49
CA ILE A 42 9.68 9.28 -17.79
C ILE A 42 10.80 8.43 -18.42
N ARG A 43 11.78 8.01 -17.61
CA ARG A 43 12.94 7.23 -18.08
C ARG A 43 12.59 5.79 -18.46
N GLN A 44 11.73 5.12 -17.68
CA GLN A 44 11.38 3.70 -17.85
C GLN A 44 9.88 3.42 -17.63
N PRO A 45 8.97 3.98 -18.45
CA PRO A 45 7.53 3.90 -18.20
C PRO A 45 7.00 2.47 -18.17
N ALA A 46 7.55 1.58 -19.02
CA ALA A 46 7.15 0.18 -19.05
C ALA A 46 7.51 -0.59 -17.76
N LEU A 47 8.65 -0.26 -17.13
CA LEU A 47 9.05 -0.87 -15.86
C LEU A 47 8.09 -0.43 -14.75
N VAL A 48 7.87 0.88 -14.64
CA VAL A 48 6.97 1.46 -13.64
C VAL A 48 5.55 0.93 -13.80
N TRP A 49 5.03 0.88 -15.04
CA TRP A 49 3.72 0.30 -15.32
C TRP A 49 3.61 -1.18 -14.92
N ARG A 50 4.63 -2.00 -15.20
CA ARG A 50 4.63 -3.41 -14.78
C ARG A 50 4.61 -3.53 -13.26
N TRP A 51 5.38 -2.71 -12.55
CA TRP A 51 5.41 -2.71 -11.10
C TRP A 51 4.05 -2.32 -10.50
N TYR A 52 3.43 -1.24 -10.97
CA TYR A 52 2.10 -0.82 -10.50
C TYR A 52 1.01 -1.80 -10.91
N ARG A 53 1.10 -2.43 -12.09
CA ARG A 53 0.17 -3.49 -12.50
C ARG A 53 0.22 -4.68 -11.56
N TRP A 54 1.41 -5.18 -11.24
CA TRP A 54 1.59 -6.25 -10.27
C TRP A 54 1.00 -5.89 -8.90
N ARG A 55 1.27 -4.68 -8.40
CA ARG A 55 0.69 -4.20 -7.13
C ARG A 55 -0.84 -4.13 -7.19
N ARG A 56 -1.41 -3.66 -8.30
CA ARG A 56 -2.87 -3.61 -8.49
C ARG A 56 -3.47 -5.01 -8.48
N GLU A 57 -2.85 -5.96 -9.18
CA GLU A 57 -3.30 -7.36 -9.22
C GLU A 57 -3.18 -8.05 -7.87
N LEU A 58 -2.19 -7.71 -7.04
CA LEU A 58 -2.07 -8.17 -5.67
C LEU A 58 -3.21 -7.63 -4.79
N VAL A 59 -3.43 -6.31 -4.80
CA VAL A 59 -4.46 -5.68 -3.96
C VAL A 59 -5.87 -6.11 -4.37
N ALA A 60 -6.11 -6.38 -5.66
CA ALA A 60 -7.41 -6.86 -6.13
C ALA A 60 -7.81 -8.26 -5.63
N ARG A 61 -6.88 -9.01 -5.00
CA ARG A 61 -7.10 -10.38 -4.53
C ARG A 61 -7.24 -10.49 -3.01
N VAL A 62 -7.16 -9.37 -2.28
CA VAL A 62 -7.21 -9.36 -0.82
C VAL A 62 -8.48 -8.70 -0.33
N GLU A 63 -8.88 -9.07 0.89
CA GLU A 63 -10.07 -8.53 1.55
C GLU A 63 -9.69 -7.60 2.70
N PRO A 64 -10.56 -6.66 3.10
CA PRO A 64 -10.35 -5.85 4.30
C PRO A 64 -10.17 -6.74 5.54
N ASN A 65 -9.18 -6.44 6.39
CA ASN A 65 -9.02 -7.05 7.72
C ASN A 65 -9.88 -6.38 8.81
N ALA A 66 -9.71 -6.84 10.05
CA ALA A 66 -10.44 -6.34 11.21
C ALA A 66 -10.16 -4.85 11.50
N GLY A 67 -8.93 -4.38 11.28
CA GLY A 67 -8.56 -2.97 11.45
C GLY A 67 -9.33 -2.05 10.50
N HIS A 68 -9.46 -2.41 9.22
CA HIS A 68 -10.29 -1.63 8.29
C HIS A 68 -11.76 -1.59 8.72
N ARG A 69 -12.33 -2.73 9.13
CA ARG A 69 -13.73 -2.80 9.60
C ARG A 69 -13.95 -1.98 10.86
N ALA A 70 -13.01 -2.00 11.79
CA ALA A 70 -13.08 -1.20 13.02
C ALA A 70 -13.14 0.31 12.73
N LEU A 71 -12.42 0.79 11.71
CA LEU A 71 -12.50 2.20 11.30
C LEU A 71 -13.86 2.56 10.69
N VAL A 72 -14.49 1.65 9.94
CA VAL A 72 -15.85 1.85 9.44
C VAL A 72 -16.83 1.94 10.61
N THR A 73 -16.79 0.97 11.53
CA THR A 73 -17.64 0.98 12.73
C THR A 73 -17.42 2.25 13.56
N LEU A 74 -16.17 2.68 13.76
CA LEU A 74 -15.87 3.92 14.47
C LEU A 74 -16.51 5.14 13.80
N ALA A 75 -16.46 5.23 12.47
CA ALA A 75 -17.06 6.34 11.72
C ALA A 75 -18.59 6.38 11.84
N GLU A 76 -19.25 5.21 11.90
CA GLU A 76 -20.71 5.11 12.09
C GLU A 76 -21.18 5.61 13.47
N HIS A 77 -20.31 5.59 14.48
CA HIS A 77 -20.62 6.02 15.84
C HIS A 77 -20.26 7.49 16.12
N LEU A 78 -19.70 8.19 15.13
CA LEU A 78 -19.30 9.59 15.26
C LEU A 78 -20.31 10.47 14.49
N PRO A 79 -20.83 11.52 15.13
CA PRO A 79 -21.77 12.46 14.50
C PRO A 79 -21.12 13.33 13.41
#